data_AF-A0A1Y1KVL1-F1
#
_entry.id   AF-A0A1Y1KVL1-F1
#
_cell.length_a   1.000
_cell.length_b   1.000
_cell.length_c   1.000
_cell.angle_alpha   90.00
_cell.angle_beta   90.00
_cell.angle_gamma   90.00
#
_symmetry.space_group_name_H-M   'P 1'
#
loop_
_entity.id
_entity.type
_entity.pdbx_description
1 polymer ?
#
loop_
_entity_poly.entity_id
_entity_poly.type
_entity_poly.pdbx_seq_one_letter_code
_entity_poly.pdbx_strand_id
1 'polypeptide(L)'
;VDLSVPFRTSGLAGGAKLELVLRSKTPSAVQIALQIPQPDAKEIPGGRLIKKFPSDLTLWKVMRQFESGEASAGKNVNITARGYANTTSGSGQLYYETPVLNIMGREFSSFPEFQKTLAQLGHNSGNVLIRLGYKRTEQTLFEAMEKISTYFKDGEENSGSDVKVDETKAEEAREESQQQ
;
A
#
# COMPACT_ATOMS: atom_id res chain seq x y z
N VAL A 1 0.42 13.24 -8.52
CA VAL A 1 -0.02 14.55 -7.99
C VAL A 1 -0.66 15.32 -9.13
N ASP A 2 -1.96 15.58 -9.07
CA ASP A 2 -2.64 16.43 -10.05
C ASP A 2 -2.68 17.87 -9.52
N LEU A 3 -1.98 18.78 -10.20
CA LEU A 3 -1.87 20.19 -9.82
C LEU A 3 -2.89 21.07 -10.54
N SER A 4 -3.71 20.50 -11.41
CA SER A 4 -4.61 21.24 -12.29
C SER A 4 -5.68 22.01 -11.51
N VAL A 5 -6.19 21.43 -10.43
CA VAL A 5 -7.18 22.07 -9.55
C VAL A 5 -6.55 23.23 -8.76
N PRO A 6 -5.48 23.03 -7.95
CA PRO A 6 -4.87 24.11 -7.20
C PRO A 6 -4.29 25.22 -8.10
N PHE A 7 -3.81 24.90 -9.31
CA PHE A 7 -3.34 25.91 -10.27
C PHE A 7 -4.46 26.81 -10.79
N ARG A 8 -5.66 26.27 -11.02
CA ARG A 8 -6.82 27.07 -11.45
C ARG A 8 -7.39 27.93 -10.33
N THR A 9 -7.38 27.41 -9.10
CA THR A 9 -7.96 28.11 -7.94
C THR A 9 -6.99 29.08 -7.26
N SER A 10 -5.70 29.04 -7.59
CA SER A 10 -4.69 29.91 -7.00
C SER A 10 -4.69 31.35 -7.55
N GLY A 11 -5.47 31.64 -8.60
CA GLY A 11 -5.57 32.99 -9.17
C GLY A 11 -4.25 33.55 -9.71
N LEU A 12 -3.33 32.67 -10.11
CA LEU A 12 -2.01 33.07 -10.59
C LEU A 12 -2.14 33.89 -11.87
N ALA A 13 -1.63 35.13 -11.83
CA ALA A 13 -1.57 35.99 -13.01
C ALA A 13 -0.63 35.41 -14.07
N GLY A 14 -0.87 35.77 -15.35
CA GLY A 14 0.02 35.40 -16.43
C GLY A 14 1.45 35.87 -16.16
N GLY A 15 2.41 34.95 -16.19
CA GLY A 15 3.83 35.22 -15.87
C GLY A 15 4.24 34.93 -14.42
N ALA A 16 3.34 34.42 -13.57
CA ALA A 16 3.71 33.97 -12.23
C ALA A 16 4.72 32.80 -12.29
N LYS A 17 5.80 32.90 -11.51
CA LYS A 17 6.85 31.88 -11.42
C LYS A 17 6.46 30.86 -10.35
N LEU A 18 6.44 29.59 -10.73
CA LEU A 18 6.24 28.48 -9.81
C LEU A 18 7.61 27.94 -9.38
N GLU A 19 7.81 27.79 -8.07
CA GLU A 19 8.94 27.07 -7.52
C GLU A 19 8.50 25.67 -7.10
N LEU A 20 9.17 24.66 -7.65
CA LEU A 20 8.94 23.27 -7.26
C LEU A 20 9.94 22.88 -6.18
N VAL A 21 9.50 22.88 -4.92
CA VAL A 21 10.32 22.40 -3.81
C VAL A 21 10.15 20.88 -3.70
N LEU A 22 11.27 20.16 -3.73
CA LEU A 22 11.27 18.71 -3.48
C LEU A 22 10.84 18.46 -2.03
N ARG A 23 9.73 17.75 -1.86
CA ARG A 23 9.27 17.32 -0.53
C ARG A 23 10.31 16.35 0.06
N SER A 24 10.55 16.48 1.37
CA SER A 24 11.39 15.55 2.13
C SER A 24 11.01 14.10 1.83
N LYS A 25 12.00 13.26 1.57
CA LYS A 25 11.84 11.85 1.18
C LYS A 25 11.41 10.95 2.34
N THR A 26 11.12 11.53 3.50
CA THR A 26 10.73 10.81 4.71
C THR A 26 9.32 10.24 4.52
N PRO A 27 9.13 8.91 4.63
CA PRO A 27 7.82 8.31 4.48
C PRO A 27 6.89 8.79 5.60
N SER A 28 5.77 9.39 5.23
CA SER A 28 4.76 9.86 6.17
C SER A 28 3.74 8.76 6.46
N ALA A 29 3.23 8.75 7.69
CA ALA A 29 2.22 7.78 8.09
C ALA A 29 0.84 8.12 7.47
N VAL A 30 0.26 7.14 6.80
CA VAL A 30 -1.08 7.19 6.18
C VAL A 30 -1.96 6.16 6.87
N GLN A 31 -3.12 6.58 7.37
CA GLN A 31 -4.13 5.66 7.89
C GLN A 31 -4.94 5.11 6.72
N ILE A 32 -4.94 3.80 6.54
CA ILE A 32 -5.69 3.12 5.49
C ILE A 32 -6.87 2.41 6.12
N ALA A 33 -8.05 2.72 5.60
CA ALA A 33 -9.30 2.04 5.85
C ALA A 33 -9.61 1.14 4.65
N LEU A 34 -9.38 -0.16 4.77
CA LEU A 34 -9.69 -1.15 3.75
C LEU A 34 -11.11 -1.69 3.99
N GLN A 35 -12.04 -1.39 3.09
CA GLN A 35 -13.39 -1.94 3.10
C GLN A 35 -13.42 -3.27 2.35
N ILE A 36 -13.84 -4.33 3.03
CA ILE A 36 -13.92 -5.69 2.49
C ILE A 36 -15.32 -5.89 1.87
N PRO A 37 -15.43 -6.60 0.73
CA PRO A 37 -16.73 -6.90 0.14
C PRO A 37 -17.46 -8.00 0.93
N GLN A 38 -18.78 -8.03 0.82
CA GLN A 38 -19.59 -9.15 1.30
C GLN A 38 -19.36 -10.36 0.37
N PRO A 39 -19.32 -11.61 0.87
CA PRO A 39 -19.68 -12.05 2.22
C PRO A 39 -18.55 -12.03 3.26
N ASP A 40 -17.30 -11.84 2.86
CA ASP A 40 -16.13 -11.95 3.78
C ASP A 40 -16.16 -10.88 4.87
N ALA A 41 -16.78 -9.74 4.58
CA ALA A 41 -17.02 -8.68 5.54
C ALA A 41 -17.95 -9.08 6.71
N LYS A 42 -18.69 -10.21 6.66
CA LYS A 42 -19.57 -10.65 7.76
C LYS A 42 -18.81 -10.90 9.05
N GLU A 43 -17.60 -11.41 8.95
CA GLU A 43 -16.79 -11.71 10.12
C GLU A 43 -16.09 -10.45 10.65
N ILE A 44 -16.01 -9.37 9.88
CA ILE A 44 -15.26 -8.17 10.24
C ILE A 44 -16.21 -7.11 10.80
N PRO A 45 -15.99 -6.61 12.04
CA PRO A 45 -16.84 -5.57 12.61
C PRO A 45 -16.82 -4.31 11.73
N GLY A 46 -17.99 -3.92 11.21
CA GLY A 46 -18.13 -2.77 10.30
C GLY A 46 -17.58 -3.00 8.88
N GLY A 47 -17.19 -4.24 8.52
CA GLY A 47 -16.71 -4.59 7.18
C GLY A 47 -15.45 -3.84 6.75
N ARG A 48 -14.69 -3.27 7.69
CA ARG A 48 -13.53 -2.41 7.43
C ARG A 48 -12.37 -2.74 8.35
N LEU A 49 -11.19 -2.83 7.76
CA LEU A 49 -9.93 -2.97 8.46
C LEU A 49 -9.19 -1.63 8.44
N ILE A 50 -8.65 -1.20 9.58
CA ILE A 50 -7.99 0.10 9.70
C ILE A 50 -6.58 -0.10 10.26
N LYS A 51 -5.56 0.32 9.52
CA LYS A 51 -4.16 0.31 9.98
C LYS A 51 -3.38 1.48 9.39
N LYS A 52 -2.34 1.91 10.10
CA LYS A 52 -1.40 2.93 9.63
C LYS A 52 -0.25 2.28 8.88
N PHE A 53 0.10 2.84 7.74
CA PHE A 53 1.19 2.39 6.88
C PHE A 53 2.07 3.59 6.48
N PRO A 54 3.35 3.36 6.19
CA PRO A 54 4.18 4.40 5.60
C PRO A 54 3.78 4.63 4.12
N SER A 55 3.92 5.86 3.64
CA SER A 55 3.45 6.27 2.30
C SER A 55 4.25 5.68 1.13
N ASP A 56 5.43 5.16 1.40
CA ASP A 56 6.30 4.47 0.44
C ASP A 56 5.90 3.01 0.19
N LEU A 57 4.97 2.47 0.99
CA LEU A 57 4.50 1.10 0.80
C LEU A 57 3.71 0.95 -0.51
N THR A 58 3.96 -0.16 -1.22
CA THR A 58 3.20 -0.51 -2.43
C THR A 58 1.80 -1.02 -2.08
N LEU A 59 0.85 -0.87 -2.99
CA LEU A 59 -0.50 -1.43 -2.82
C LEU A 59 -0.46 -2.94 -2.54
N TRP A 60 0.44 -3.67 -3.20
CA TRP A 60 0.65 -5.09 -2.95
C TRP A 60 1.06 -5.38 -1.51
N LYS A 61 2.08 -4.69 -0.99
CA LYS A 61 2.54 -4.85 0.39
C LYS A 61 1.45 -4.47 1.40
N VAL A 62 0.63 -3.45 1.09
CA VAL A 62 -0.52 -3.07 1.93
C VAL A 62 -1.50 -4.24 2.04
N MET A 63 -1.88 -4.85 0.91
CA MET A 63 -2.76 -6.02 0.92
C MET A 63 -2.16 -7.18 1.72
N ARG A 64 -0.90 -7.56 1.46
CA ARG A 64 -0.20 -8.64 2.19
C ARG A 64 -0.14 -8.40 3.70
N GLN A 65 0.05 -7.15 4.12
CA GLN A 65 0.08 -6.80 5.54
C GLN A 65 -1.33 -6.81 6.18
N PHE A 66 -2.39 -6.63 5.39
CA PHE A 66 -3.75 -6.94 5.82
C PHE A 66 -3.98 -8.45 5.98
N GLU A 67 -3.43 -9.28 5.09
CA GLU A 67 -3.54 -10.74 5.21
C GLU A 67 -2.77 -11.33 6.39
N SER A 68 -1.63 -10.74 6.77
CA SER A 68 -0.75 -11.27 7.84
C SER A 68 -1.35 -11.23 9.26
N GLY A 69 -2.64 -10.87 9.40
CA GLY A 69 -3.43 -11.04 10.63
C GLY A 69 -3.28 -9.90 11.63
N GLU A 70 -2.10 -9.29 11.77
CA GLU A 70 -1.87 -8.18 12.71
C GLU A 70 -2.72 -6.96 12.37
N ALA A 71 -2.93 -6.70 11.09
CA ALA A 71 -3.77 -5.61 10.60
C ALA A 71 -5.25 -5.97 10.46
N SER A 72 -5.57 -7.27 10.54
CA SER A 72 -6.92 -7.80 10.42
C SER A 72 -7.56 -8.14 11.78
N ALA A 73 -6.99 -7.62 12.88
CA ALA A 73 -7.41 -7.92 14.24
C ALA A 73 -7.48 -9.44 14.53
N GLY A 74 -6.52 -10.20 13.98
CA GLY A 74 -6.43 -11.65 14.12
C GLY A 74 -7.33 -12.46 13.17
N LYS A 75 -8.05 -11.80 12.24
CA LYS A 75 -8.86 -12.51 11.23
C LYS A 75 -8.02 -12.84 10.00
N ASN A 76 -8.19 -14.06 9.50
CA ASN A 76 -7.50 -14.51 8.30
C ASN A 76 -8.31 -14.11 7.07
N VAL A 77 -7.90 -13.05 6.38
CA VAL A 77 -8.54 -12.58 5.14
C VAL A 77 -7.59 -12.87 3.99
N ASN A 78 -8.04 -13.66 3.01
CA ASN A 78 -7.27 -13.91 1.79
C ASN A 78 -7.69 -12.91 0.70
N ILE A 79 -6.75 -12.07 0.27
CA ILE A 79 -6.95 -10.98 -0.69
C ILE A 79 -6.19 -11.26 -2.00
N THR A 80 -4.94 -11.70 -1.90
CA THR A 80 -3.94 -11.74 -2.96
C THR A 80 -3.80 -13.12 -3.60
N ALA A 81 -4.09 -14.20 -2.85
CA ALA A 81 -3.95 -15.60 -3.28
C ALA A 81 -5.33 -16.28 -3.35
N ARG A 82 -6.32 -15.58 -3.91
CA ARG A 82 -7.70 -16.07 -4.00
C ARG A 82 -7.94 -16.83 -5.30
N GLY A 83 -8.43 -18.06 -5.16
CA GLY A 83 -8.85 -18.90 -6.26
C GLY A 83 -10.35 -19.17 -6.21
N TYR A 84 -10.99 -19.28 -7.37
CA TYR A 84 -12.36 -19.77 -7.50
C TYR A 84 -12.41 -21.02 -8.39
N ALA A 85 -13.29 -21.95 -8.04
CA ALA A 85 -13.55 -23.12 -8.89
C ALA A 85 -14.52 -22.70 -10.00
N ASN A 86 -14.14 -22.93 -11.27
CA ASN A 86 -15.06 -22.75 -12.39
C ASN A 86 -15.93 -24.01 -12.51
N THR A 87 -17.22 -23.88 -12.18
CA THR A 87 -18.20 -24.96 -12.30
C THR A 87 -18.43 -25.43 -13.74
N THR A 88 -17.98 -24.66 -14.73
CA THR A 88 -18.15 -24.99 -16.15
C THR A 88 -17.15 -26.02 -16.66
N SER A 89 -15.93 -26.05 -16.10
CA SER A 89 -14.82 -26.82 -16.69
C SER A 89 -14.66 -28.23 -16.12
N GLY A 90 -15.36 -28.60 -15.04
CA GLY A 90 -15.37 -29.97 -14.47
C GLY A 90 -14.02 -30.56 -14.01
N SER A 91 -12.90 -29.87 -14.30
CA SER A 91 -11.52 -30.36 -14.17
C SER A 91 -10.91 -30.16 -12.79
N GLY A 92 -11.66 -29.60 -11.83
CA GLY A 92 -11.15 -29.24 -10.50
C GLY A 92 -10.11 -28.11 -10.52
N GLN A 93 -9.92 -27.45 -11.67
CA GLN A 93 -8.93 -26.38 -11.82
C GLN A 93 -9.42 -25.09 -11.18
N LEU A 94 -8.55 -24.48 -10.38
CA LEU A 94 -8.79 -23.18 -9.76
C LEU A 94 -8.33 -22.06 -10.68
N TYR A 95 -9.19 -21.06 -10.84
CA TYR A 95 -8.92 -19.84 -11.59
C TYR A 95 -8.64 -18.69 -10.62
N TYR A 96 -7.80 -17.77 -11.04
CA TYR A 96 -7.42 -16.63 -10.21
C TYR A 96 -8.55 -15.60 -10.13
N GLU A 97 -8.83 -15.15 -8.92
CA GLU A 97 -9.70 -14.00 -8.68
C GLU A 97 -8.83 -12.79 -8.35
N THR A 98 -8.74 -11.84 -9.28
CA THR A 98 -7.86 -10.67 -9.10
C THR A 98 -8.50 -9.69 -8.13
N PRO A 99 -7.76 -9.15 -7.15
CA PRO A 99 -8.26 -8.08 -6.31
C PRO A 99 -8.46 -6.81 -7.15
N VAL A 100 -9.46 -6.03 -6.79
CA VAL A 100 -9.79 -4.75 -7.42
C VAL A 100 -9.82 -3.70 -6.33
N LEU A 101 -8.89 -2.76 -6.36
CA LEU A 101 -8.80 -1.68 -5.38
C LEU A 101 -9.42 -0.42 -5.97
N ASN A 102 -10.47 0.08 -5.34
CA ASN A 102 -11.04 1.39 -5.67
C ASN A 102 -10.59 2.43 -4.64
N ILE A 103 -9.83 3.43 -5.09
CA ILE A 103 -9.30 4.50 -4.26
C ILE A 103 -9.78 5.83 -4.84
N MET A 104 -10.63 6.55 -4.11
CA MET A 104 -11.21 7.83 -4.54
C MET A 104 -11.85 7.79 -5.95
N GLY A 105 -12.48 6.69 -6.33
CA GLY A 105 -13.12 6.53 -7.65
C GLY A 105 -12.19 6.07 -8.77
N ARG A 106 -10.92 5.76 -8.46
CA ARG A 106 -9.98 5.15 -9.41
C ARG A 106 -9.83 3.67 -9.11
N GLU A 107 -9.93 2.84 -10.13
CA GLU A 107 -9.81 1.39 -10.03
C GLU A 107 -8.38 0.95 -10.37
N PHE A 108 -7.84 0.02 -9.57
CA PHE A 108 -6.57 -0.66 -9.81
C PHE A 108 -6.81 -2.17 -9.74
N SER A 109 -6.53 -2.88 -10.83
CA SER A 109 -6.85 -4.32 -10.94
C SER A 109 -5.74 -5.17 -11.56
N SER A 110 -4.56 -4.57 -11.82
CA SER A 110 -3.46 -5.21 -12.54
C SER A 110 -2.17 -5.25 -11.71
N PHE A 111 -1.32 -6.26 -11.95
CA PHE A 111 -0.05 -6.41 -11.22
C PHE A 111 0.88 -5.19 -11.29
N PRO A 112 1.08 -4.54 -12.46
CA PRO A 112 1.91 -3.33 -12.53
C PRO A 112 1.34 -2.17 -11.71
N GLU A 113 0.01 -2.10 -11.57
CA GLU A 113 -0.62 -1.09 -10.75
C GLU A 113 -0.44 -1.35 -9.25
N PHE A 114 -0.38 -2.61 -8.84
CA PHE A 114 -0.15 -2.96 -7.43
C PHE A 114 1.29 -2.69 -6.97
N GLN A 115 2.23 -2.49 -7.89
CA GLN A 115 3.59 -2.02 -7.57
C GLN A 115 3.63 -0.52 -7.24
N LYS A 116 2.58 0.25 -7.53
CA LYS A 116 2.53 1.68 -7.21
C LYS A 116 2.47 1.91 -5.70
N THR A 117 3.17 2.92 -5.22
CA THR A 117 3.17 3.33 -3.81
C THR A 117 2.03 4.30 -3.50
N LEU A 118 1.62 4.39 -2.23
CA LEU A 118 0.59 5.34 -1.81
C LEU A 118 0.98 6.79 -2.15
N ALA A 119 2.25 7.15 -1.96
CA ALA A 119 2.80 8.45 -2.32
C ALA A 119 2.69 8.73 -3.83
N GLN A 120 2.98 7.75 -4.69
CA GLN A 120 2.82 7.88 -6.15
C GLN A 120 1.35 8.10 -6.56
N LEU A 121 0.42 7.51 -5.81
CA LEU A 121 -1.02 7.72 -5.99
C LEU A 121 -1.52 9.06 -5.44
N GLY A 122 -0.66 9.81 -4.73
CA GLY A 122 -0.98 11.12 -4.13
C GLY A 122 -1.41 11.04 -2.66
N HIS A 123 -1.42 9.84 -2.07
CA HIS A 123 -1.75 9.61 -0.67
C HIS A 123 -0.49 9.71 0.19
N ASN A 124 -0.10 10.93 0.51
CA ASN A 124 1.10 11.19 1.29
C ASN A 124 0.80 11.24 2.80
N SER A 125 -0.38 11.69 3.22
CA SER A 125 -0.75 11.77 4.64
C SER A 125 -2.28 11.71 4.83
N GLY A 126 -2.72 11.51 6.07
CA GLY A 126 -4.14 11.52 6.42
C GLY A 126 -4.78 10.13 6.36
N ASN A 127 -6.08 10.11 6.04
CA ASN A 127 -6.89 8.89 5.99
C ASN A 127 -7.32 8.58 4.55
N VAL A 128 -7.16 7.32 4.14
CA VAL A 128 -7.51 6.84 2.80
C VAL A 128 -8.46 5.66 2.94
N LEU A 129 -9.65 5.79 2.34
CA LEU A 129 -10.58 4.69 2.17
C LEU A 129 -10.27 3.95 0.87
N ILE A 130 -9.98 2.66 0.98
CA ILE A 130 -9.80 1.75 -0.15
C ILE A 130 -10.96 0.76 -0.12
N ARG A 131 -11.71 0.64 -1.22
CA ARG A 131 -12.72 -0.41 -1.35
C ARG A 131 -12.13 -1.58 -2.12
N LEU A 132 -12.17 -2.74 -1.49
CA LEU A 132 -11.77 -4.00 -2.12
C LEU A 132 -12.97 -4.61 -2.84
N GLY A 133 -12.73 -5.03 -4.08
CA GLY A 133 -13.59 -5.91 -4.85
C GLY A 133 -12.75 -7.04 -5.44
N TYR A 134 -13.42 -7.93 -6.16
CA TYR A 134 -12.78 -9.07 -6.79
C TYR A 134 -13.32 -9.23 -8.20
N LYS A 135 -12.45 -9.56 -9.15
CA LYS A 135 -12.81 -9.82 -10.54
C LYS A 135 -12.29 -11.20 -10.95
N ARG A 136 -13.20 -12.01 -11.48
CA ARG A 136 -12.85 -13.33 -12.01
C ARG A 136 -12.01 -13.18 -13.27
N THR A 137 -10.94 -13.96 -13.34
CA THR A 137 -10.07 -14.03 -14.51
C THR A 137 -10.12 -15.43 -15.13
N GLU A 138 -9.71 -15.53 -16.39
CA GLU A 138 -9.55 -16.80 -17.11
C GLU A 138 -8.17 -17.41 -16.85
N GLN A 139 -7.28 -16.69 -16.15
CA GLN A 139 -5.96 -17.19 -15.79
C GLN A 139 -6.09 -18.22 -14.67
N THR A 140 -5.30 -19.29 -14.74
CA THR A 140 -5.26 -20.28 -13.67
C THR A 140 -4.60 -19.71 -12.43
N LEU A 141 -4.98 -20.19 -11.24
CA LEU A 141 -4.37 -19.74 -10.00
C LEU A 141 -2.85 -19.98 -10.01
N PHE A 142 -2.40 -21.08 -10.59
CA PHE A 142 -0.98 -21.42 -10.69
C PHE A 142 -0.19 -20.37 -11.50
N GLU A 143 -0.62 -20.06 -12.72
CA GLU A 143 0.06 -19.06 -13.56
C GLU A 143 0.01 -17.66 -12.93
N ALA A 144 -1.06 -17.33 -12.19
CA ALA A 144 -1.15 -16.06 -11.48
C ALA A 144 -0.11 -15.99 -10.34
N MET A 145 0.07 -17.07 -9.58
CA MET A 145 1.07 -17.16 -8.52
C MET A 145 2.51 -17.09 -9.04
N GLU A 146 2.79 -17.65 -10.21
CA GLU A 146 4.08 -17.47 -10.88
C GLU A 146 4.32 -16.00 -11.24
N LYS A 147 3.34 -15.33 -11.86
CA LYS A 147 3.43 -13.89 -12.17
C LYS A 147 3.61 -13.06 -10.90
N ILE A 148 2.82 -13.30 -9.86
CA ILE A 148 2.96 -12.64 -8.56
C ILE A 148 4.39 -12.79 -8.03
N SER A 149 4.95 -14.00 -8.07
CA SER A 149 6.32 -14.25 -7.65
C SER A 149 7.33 -13.44 -8.47
N THR A 150 7.14 -13.30 -9.78
CA THR A 150 8.03 -12.49 -10.63
C THR A 150 7.89 -10.99 -10.37
N TYR A 151 6.66 -10.47 -10.25
CA TYR A 151 6.43 -9.03 -10.10
C TYR A 151 6.82 -8.49 -8.72
N PHE A 152 6.79 -9.33 -7.68
CA PHE A 152 6.95 -8.88 -6.31
C PHE A 152 8.18 -9.47 -5.59
N LYS A 153 9.01 -10.30 -6.25
CA LYS A 153 10.31 -10.75 -5.70
C LYS A 153 11.30 -9.62 -5.49
N ASP A 154 11.42 -8.73 -6.48
CA ASP A 154 12.43 -7.66 -6.49
C ASP A 154 12.07 -6.46 -5.59
N GLY A 155 10.89 -6.45 -4.97
CA GLY A 155 10.41 -5.36 -4.13
C GLY A 155 10.73 -5.51 -2.63
N GLU A 156 11.29 -6.64 -2.21
CA GLU A 156 11.55 -6.94 -0.80
C GLU A 156 12.87 -6.30 -0.29
N GLU A 157 13.80 -5.93 -1.18
CA GLU A 157 15.13 -5.43 -0.81
C GLU A 157 15.24 -3.89 -0.72
N ASN A 158 14.25 -3.12 -1.21
CA ASN A 158 14.39 -1.66 -1.32
C ASN A 158 13.68 -0.86 -0.20
N SER A 159 13.60 -1.42 1.01
CA SER A 159 13.00 -0.73 2.18
C SER A 159 13.93 -0.69 3.41
N GLY A 160 15.25 -0.83 3.25
CA GLY A 160 16.16 -0.78 4.39
C GLY A 160 17.60 -0.43 4.05
N SER A 161 17.90 0.86 3.88
CA SER A 161 19.26 1.40 4.03
C SER A 161 19.30 2.93 3.95
N ASP A 162 18.80 3.61 4.98
CA ASP A 162 19.37 4.91 5.39
C ASP A 162 19.07 5.15 6.87
N VAL A 163 19.76 4.40 7.73
CA VAL A 163 19.99 4.81 9.12
C VAL A 163 21.48 5.14 9.19
N LYS A 164 21.82 6.38 8.84
CA LYS A 164 23.07 6.98 9.31
C LYS A 164 22.88 7.26 10.80
N VAL A 165 23.50 6.42 11.62
CA VAL A 165 23.74 6.70 13.03
C VAL A 165 24.58 7.97 13.13
N ASP A 166 23.97 9.00 13.70
CA ASP A 166 24.59 10.24 14.14
C ASP A 166 25.41 9.91 15.41
N GLU A 167 26.70 9.59 15.22
CA GLU A 167 27.70 9.57 16.29
C GLU A 167 28.20 11.00 16.53
N THR A 168 27.39 11.84 17.18
CA THR A 168 27.89 13.06 17.85
C THR A 168 27.04 13.36 19.09
N LYS A 169 27.06 12.46 20.09
CA LYS A 169 26.72 12.80 21.48
C LYS A 169 27.23 11.78 22.50
N ALA A 170 28.53 11.53 22.50
CA ALA A 170 29.18 10.68 23.52
C ALA A 170 30.52 11.25 24.01
N GLU A 171 30.67 12.57 24.00
CA GLU A 171 31.84 13.27 24.54
C GLU A 171 31.35 14.52 25.27
N GLU A 172 30.91 14.34 26.53
CA GLU A 172 30.83 15.42 27.55
C GLU A 172 30.41 14.93 28.96
N ALA A 173 30.29 13.62 29.21
CA ALA A 173 29.90 13.10 30.54
C ALA A 173 30.95 12.20 31.20
N ARG A 174 32.23 12.24 30.77
CA ARG A 174 33.31 11.40 31.34
C ARG A 174 34.54 12.15 31.88
N GLU A 175 34.58 13.48 31.83
CA GLU A 175 35.71 14.23 32.41
C GLU A 175 35.47 14.83 33.80
N GLU A 176 34.25 14.87 34.34
CA GLU A 176 34.01 15.39 35.70
C GLU A 176 34.12 14.33 36.84
N SER A 177 34.57 13.11 36.55
CA SER A 177 34.73 12.06 37.58
C SER A 177 36.18 11.69 37.91
N GLN A 178 37.16 12.46 37.42
CA GLN A 178 38.58 12.32 37.80
C GLN A 178 39.15 13.65 38.31
N GLN A 179 38.52 14.23 39.32
CA GLN A 179 39.19 15.18 40.22
C GLN A 179 38.34 15.41 41.50
N GLN A 180 38.36 14.41 42.40
CA GLN A 180 38.24 14.60 43.85
C GLN A 180 38.63 13.32 44.59
#